data_AF-A0A922VSZ3-F1
#
_entry.id   AF-A0A922VSZ3-F1
#
_cell.length_a   1.000
_cell.length_b   1.000
_cell.length_c   1.000
_cell.angle_alpha   90.00
_cell.angle_beta   90.00
_cell.angle_gamma   90.00
#
_symmetry.space_group_name_H-M   'P 1'
#
loop_
_entity.id
_entity.type
_entity.pdbx_description
1 polymer ?
#
loop_
_entity_poly.entity_id
_entity_poly.type
_entity_poly.pdbx_seq_one_letter_code
_entity_poly.pdbx_strand_id
1 'polypeptide(L)'
;MNDEFAKMFAAMMEQGQKMAQAFAPAMENVDVKAFEKMFPAMPKELLEMWFGKTFNPEGLDARTRFLVTIAAQTVLGPLGEPQLRMTIKNGL
;
A
#
# COMPACT_ATOMS: atom_id res chain seq x y z
N MET A 1 7.33 -24.10 29.14
CA MET A 1 6.76 -22.89 28.50
C MET A 1 7.75 -22.17 27.58
N ASN A 2 9.06 -22.14 27.84
CA ASN A 2 10.02 -21.44 26.95
C ASN A 2 10.45 -22.24 25.71
N ASP A 3 10.65 -23.56 25.82
CA ASP A 3 11.22 -24.36 24.71
C ASP A 3 10.22 -24.64 23.58
N GLU A 4 8.93 -24.83 23.90
CA GLU A 4 7.89 -25.00 22.87
C GLU A 4 7.67 -23.72 22.07
N PHE A 5 7.72 -22.56 22.74
CA PHE A 5 7.62 -21.27 22.08
C PHE A 5 8.84 -21.01 21.18
N ALA A 6 10.05 -21.34 21.65
CA ALA A 6 11.26 -21.24 20.84
C ALA A 6 11.21 -22.14 19.59
N LYS A 7 10.69 -23.37 19.73
CA LYS A 7 10.47 -24.29 18.59
C LYS A 7 9.42 -23.78 17.62
N MET A 8 8.31 -23.23 18.11
CA MET A 8 7.28 -22.62 17.26
C MET A 8 7.84 -21.42 16.49
N PHE A 9 8.61 -20.56 17.15
CA PHE A 9 9.26 -19.41 16.51
C PHE A 9 10.30 -19.85 15.47
N ALA A 10 11.11 -20.86 15.77
CA ALA A 10 12.06 -21.44 14.82
C ALA A 10 11.36 -22.01 13.57
N ALA A 11 10.25 -22.73 13.76
CA ALA A 11 9.44 -23.25 12.65
C ALA A 11 8.82 -22.12 11.82
N MET A 12 8.31 -21.06 12.45
CA MET A 12 7.78 -19.88 11.75
C MET A 12 8.88 -19.13 10.98
N MET A 13 10.08 -19.01 11.54
CA MET A 13 11.22 -18.40 10.86
C MET A 13 11.69 -19.22 9.67
N GLU A 14 11.75 -20.56 9.80
CA GLU A 14 12.09 -21.46 8.69
C GLU A 14 11.05 -21.38 7.58
N GLN A 15 9.76 -21.35 7.94
CA GLN A 15 8.66 -21.16 6.98
C GLN A 15 8.73 -19.78 6.30
N GLY A 16 9.04 -18.73 7.05
CA GLY A 16 9.26 -17.38 6.54
C GLY A 16 10.43 -17.29 5.57
N GLN A 17 11.55 -17.97 5.86
CA GLN A 17 12.70 -18.06 4.96
C GLN A 17 12.39 -18.85 3.69
N LYS A 18 11.66 -19.97 3.79
CA LYS A 18 11.21 -20.73 2.61
C LYS A 18 10.28 -19.91 1.72
N MET A 19 9.36 -19.16 2.33
CA MET A 19 8.53 -18.20 1.60
C MET A 19 9.38 -17.10 0.96
N ALA A 20 10.31 -16.47 1.70
CA ALA A 20 11.18 -15.44 1.14
C ALA A 20 12.02 -15.96 -0.05
N GLN A 21 12.55 -17.18 0.04
CA GLN A 21 13.30 -17.82 -1.06
C GLN A 21 12.40 -18.15 -2.26
N ALA A 22 11.15 -18.55 -2.04
CA ALA A 22 10.20 -18.80 -3.12
C ALA A 22 9.74 -17.50 -3.80
N PHE A 23 9.68 -16.40 -3.07
CA PHE A 23 9.25 -15.09 -3.57
C PHE A 23 10.41 -14.22 -4.11
N ALA A 24 11.66 -14.48 -3.71
CA ALA A 24 12.82 -13.73 -4.19
C ALA A 24 12.97 -13.72 -5.73
N PRO A 25 12.82 -14.86 -6.45
CA PRO A 25 12.89 -14.86 -7.92
C PRO A 25 11.72 -14.11 -8.57
N ALA A 26 10.56 -14.10 -7.92
CA ALA A 26 9.39 -13.35 -8.37
C ALA A 26 9.57 -11.83 -8.18
N MET A 27 10.44 -11.42 -7.25
CA MET A 27 10.78 -10.02 -6.95
C MET A 27 11.89 -9.45 -7.83
N GLU A 28 12.83 -10.27 -8.33
CA GLU A 28 13.92 -9.81 -9.20
C GLU A 28 13.44 -9.24 -10.54
N ASN A 29 12.28 -9.69 -11.03
CA ASN A 29 11.70 -9.25 -12.30
C ASN A 29 10.36 -8.50 -12.13
N VAL A 30 10.10 -7.90 -10.96
CA VAL A 30 8.88 -7.09 -10.79
C VAL A 30 8.99 -5.85 -11.66
N ASP A 31 8.38 -5.92 -12.84
CA ASP A 31 8.14 -4.75 -13.66
C ASP A 31 7.12 -3.86 -12.93
N VAL A 32 7.63 -2.82 -12.30
CA VAL A 32 6.83 -1.79 -11.60
C VAL A 32 5.76 -1.21 -12.54
N LYS A 33 6.01 -1.13 -13.85
CA LYS A 33 5.01 -0.66 -14.82
C LYS A 33 3.90 -1.68 -15.05
N ALA A 34 4.23 -2.98 -15.09
CA ALA A 34 3.23 -4.04 -15.18
C ALA A 34 2.38 -4.09 -13.91
N PHE A 35 2.99 -3.92 -12.74
CA PHE A 35 2.28 -3.83 -11.47
C PHE A 35 1.36 -2.61 -11.40
N GLU A 36 1.83 -1.44 -11.85
CA GLU A 36 0.99 -0.24 -11.97
C GLU A 36 -0.20 -0.42 -12.90
N LYS A 37 -0.12 -1.29 -13.93
CA LYS A 37 -1.25 -1.61 -14.80
C LYS A 37 -2.29 -2.52 -14.13
N MET A 38 -1.88 -3.36 -13.18
CA MET A 38 -2.81 -4.20 -12.42
C MET A 38 -3.66 -3.39 -11.43
N PHE A 39 -3.13 -2.26 -10.95
CA PHE A 39 -3.81 -1.35 -10.04
C PHE A 39 -4.05 0.01 -10.72
N PRO A 40 -5.04 0.11 -11.62
CA PRO A 40 -5.37 1.37 -12.25
C PRO A 40 -5.85 2.40 -11.22
N ALA A 41 -5.84 3.67 -11.62
CA ALA A 41 -6.51 4.72 -10.84
C ALA A 41 -7.99 4.34 -10.64
N MET A 42 -8.51 4.57 -9.45
CA MET A 42 -9.90 4.26 -9.16
C MET A 42 -10.83 5.24 -9.90
N PRO A 43 -11.98 4.77 -10.42
CA PRO A 43 -13.04 5.64 -10.91
C PRO A 43 -13.42 6.70 -9.88
N LYS A 44 -13.78 7.89 -10.34
CA LYS A 44 -14.10 9.05 -9.47
C LYS A 44 -15.23 8.74 -8.49
N GLU A 45 -16.21 7.96 -8.91
CA GLU A 45 -17.35 7.54 -8.11
C GLU A 45 -16.90 6.64 -6.96
N LEU A 46 -15.98 5.72 -7.21
CA LEU A 46 -15.40 4.87 -6.16
C LEU A 46 -14.50 5.69 -5.22
N LEU A 47 -13.76 6.67 -5.75
CA LEU A 47 -12.98 7.58 -4.92
C LEU A 47 -13.87 8.39 -3.96
N GLU A 48 -14.97 8.97 -4.45
CA GLU A 48 -15.94 9.66 -3.59
C GLU A 48 -16.65 8.71 -2.62
N MET A 49 -16.90 7.47 -3.06
CA MET A 49 -17.52 6.47 -2.21
C MET A 49 -16.67 6.14 -0.98
N TRP A 50 -15.39 5.81 -1.20
CA TRP A 50 -14.49 5.30 -0.15
C TRP A 50 -13.70 6.39 0.58
N PHE A 51 -13.30 7.45 -0.13
CA PHE A 51 -12.42 8.51 0.37
C PHE A 51 -13.08 9.88 0.41
N GLY A 52 -14.31 10.00 -0.09
CA GLY A 52 -15.06 11.25 -0.10
C GLY A 52 -16.21 11.24 0.88
N LYS A 53 -17.31 11.87 0.45
CA LYS A 53 -18.45 12.16 1.32
C LYS A 53 -19.53 11.08 1.34
N THR A 54 -19.53 10.13 0.42
CA THR A 54 -20.64 9.16 0.31
C THR A 54 -20.82 8.33 1.58
N PHE A 55 -19.75 7.75 2.11
CA PHE A 55 -19.78 7.04 3.40
C PHE A 55 -19.36 7.91 4.59
N ASN A 56 -18.94 9.16 4.35
CA ASN A 56 -18.58 10.11 5.39
C ASN A 56 -19.05 11.54 5.06
N PRO A 57 -20.36 11.84 5.21
CA PRO A 57 -20.96 13.08 4.69
C PRO A 57 -20.35 14.37 5.23
N GLU A 58 -19.96 14.38 6.50
CA GLU A 58 -19.33 15.53 7.17
C GLU A 58 -17.80 15.60 6.93
N GLY A 59 -17.25 14.65 6.18
CA GLY A 59 -15.83 14.56 5.86
C GLY A 59 -15.40 15.47 4.71
N LEU A 60 -14.13 15.33 4.31
CA LEU A 60 -13.61 15.94 3.09
C LEU A 60 -14.09 15.18 1.86
N ASP A 61 -14.32 15.90 0.76
CA ASP A 61 -14.44 15.29 -0.56
C ASP A 61 -13.13 14.57 -0.94
N ALA A 62 -13.21 13.62 -1.87
CA ALA A 62 -12.06 12.77 -2.17
C ALA A 62 -10.86 13.59 -2.67
N ARG A 63 -11.10 14.58 -3.53
CA ARG A 63 -10.03 15.43 -4.08
C ARG A 63 -9.30 16.17 -2.98
N THR A 64 -10.02 16.85 -2.10
CA THR A 64 -9.39 17.59 -0.99
C THR A 64 -8.63 16.64 -0.06
N ARG A 65 -9.17 15.45 0.24
CA ARG A 65 -8.48 14.45 1.04
C ARG A 65 -7.16 14.00 0.38
N PHE A 66 -7.17 13.69 -0.91
CA PHE A 66 -5.96 13.28 -1.63
C PHE A 66 -4.91 14.40 -1.69
N LEU A 67 -5.31 15.67 -1.86
CA LEU A 67 -4.37 16.79 -1.83
C LEU A 67 -3.67 16.93 -0.48
N VAL A 68 -4.40 16.79 0.63
CA VAL A 68 -3.81 16.82 1.98
C VAL A 68 -2.88 15.62 2.20
N THR A 69 -3.24 14.44 1.69
CA THR A 69 -2.39 13.23 1.74
C THR A 69 -1.09 13.42 0.96
N ILE A 70 -1.13 14.03 -0.24
CA ILE A 70 0.07 14.34 -1.04
C ILE A 70 1.00 15.28 -0.25
N ALA A 71 0.44 16.31 0.39
CA ALA A 71 1.23 17.22 1.23
C ALA A 71 1.89 16.46 2.39
N ALA A 72 1.15 15.59 3.08
CA ALA A 72 1.70 14.77 4.17
C ALA A 72 2.80 13.81 3.69
N GLN A 73 2.59 13.10 2.58
CA GLN A 73 3.58 12.20 1.99
C GLN A 73 4.86 12.95 1.59
N THR A 74 4.72 14.18 1.08
CA THR A 74 5.86 15.04 0.74
C THR A 74 6.68 15.39 1.99
N VAL A 75 6.02 15.70 3.11
CA VAL A 75 6.68 15.98 4.39
C VAL A 75 7.38 14.73 4.95
N LEU A 76 6.82 13.53 4.75
CA LEU A 76 7.43 12.26 5.17
C LEU A 76 8.69 11.88 4.37
N GLY A 77 8.93 12.52 3.22
CA GLY A 77 10.11 12.27 2.39
C GLY A 77 10.18 10.81 1.91
N PRO A 78 11.30 10.09 2.13
CA PRO A 78 11.51 8.73 1.60
C PRO A 78 10.44 7.71 2.01
N LEU A 79 9.79 7.89 3.17
CA LEU A 79 8.73 6.99 3.63
C LEU A 79 7.40 7.24 2.89
N GLY A 80 7.16 8.46 2.42
CA GLY A 80 5.95 8.82 1.67
C GLY A 80 6.07 8.54 0.17
N GLU A 81 7.29 8.51 -0.35
CA GLU A 81 7.59 8.37 -1.79
C GLU A 81 6.92 7.16 -2.47
N PRO A 82 6.89 5.95 -1.87
CA PRO A 82 6.29 4.78 -2.52
C PRO A 82 4.80 4.94 -2.84
N GLN A 83 4.06 5.71 -2.03
CA GLN A 83 2.62 5.91 -2.20
C GLN A 83 2.28 7.19 -2.98
N LEU A 84 3.24 8.10 -3.14
CA LEU A 84 3.01 9.43 -3.70
C LEU A 84 2.48 9.38 -5.13
N ARG A 85 3.04 8.53 -5.99
CA ARG A 85 2.63 8.39 -7.39
C ARG A 85 1.16 7.99 -7.54
N MET A 86 0.72 6.99 -6.77
CA MET A 86 -0.67 6.52 -6.81
C MET A 86 -1.63 7.59 -6.25
N THR A 87 -1.20 8.27 -5.19
CA THR A 87 -1.97 9.33 -4.55
C THR A 87 -2.18 10.51 -5.50
N ILE A 88 -1.15 10.88 -6.27
CA ILE A 88 -1.24 11.88 -7.34
C ILE A 88 -2.22 11.44 -8.44
N LYS A 89 -2.11 10.20 -8.94
CA LYS A 89 -3.01 9.68 -10.00
C LYS A 89 -4.49 9.67 -9.60
N ASN A 90 -4.81 9.54 -8.31
CA ASN A 90 -6.19 9.56 -7.81
C ASN A 90 -6.66 10.97 -7.43
N GLY A 91 -5.74 11.89 -7.10
CA GLY A 91 -6.07 13.23 -6.61
C GLY A 91 -6.10 14.32 -7.68
N LEU A 92 -5.47 14.10 -8.84
CA LEU A 92 -5.33 15.06 -9.95
C LEU A 92 -5.77 14.43 -11.28
#